data_AF-A0A9D8ETN9-F1
#
_entry.id   AF-A0A9D8ETN9-F1
#
_cell.length_a   1.000
_cell.length_b   1.000
_cell.length_c   1.000
_cell.angle_alpha   90.00
_cell.angle_beta   90.00
_cell.angle_gamma   90.00
#
_symmetry.space_group_name_H-M   'P 1'
#
loop_
_entity.id
_entity.type
_entity.pdbx_description
1 polymer ?
#
loop_
_entity_poly.entity_id
_entity_poly.type
_entity_poly.pdbx_seq_one_letter_code
_entity_poly.pdbx_strand_id
1 'polypeptide(L)' 'PVKQLKGFEKVELEPGESKEVEFILTPQHLSFTGIDLKPTIESGVFAVRVGNLKKEFTLK' A
#
# COMPACT_ATOMS: atom_id res chain seq x y z
N PRO A 1 -0.23 13.86 -3.19
CA PRO A 1 -1.59 13.28 -2.94
C PRO A 1 -1.66 12.76 -1.50
N VAL A 2 -2.82 12.81 -0.84
CA VAL A 2 -2.95 12.35 0.56
C VAL A 2 -2.88 10.81 0.68
N LYS A 3 -3.33 10.08 -0.36
CA LYS A 3 -3.27 8.61 -0.47
C LYS A 3 -3.22 8.17 -1.94
N GLN A 4 -2.67 6.99 -2.22
CA GLN A 4 -2.65 6.36 -3.54
C GLN A 4 -2.98 4.87 -3.43
N LEU A 5 -3.80 4.34 -4.35
CA LEU A 5 -4.09 2.90 -4.43
C LEU A 5 -2.84 2.18 -4.99
N LYS A 6 -2.39 1.13 -4.29
CA LYS A 6 -1.21 0.34 -4.71
C LYS A 6 -1.53 -1.12 -5.04
N GLY A 7 -2.68 -1.62 -4.62
CA GLY A 7 -3.18 -2.95 -4.92
C GLY A 7 -4.65 -3.08 -4.56
N PHE A 8 -5.32 -4.03 -5.18
CA PHE A 8 -6.69 -4.40 -4.85
C PHE A 8 -6.88 -5.89 -5.18
N GLU A 9 -7.78 -6.54 -4.46
CA GLU A 9 -8.18 -7.92 -4.70
C GLU A 9 -9.70 -8.01 -4.61
N LYS A 10 -10.32 -8.72 -5.58
CA LYS A 10 -11.74 -9.02 -5.54
C LYS A 10 -11.92 -10.35 -4.83
N VAL A 11 -12.49 -10.31 -3.63
CA VAL A 11 -12.72 -11.49 -2.80
C VAL A 11 -14.21 -11.80 -2.77
N GLU A 12 -14.58 -13.00 -3.21
CA GLU A 12 -15.92 -13.55 -3.05
C GLU A 12 -15.99 -14.35 -1.75
N LEU A 13 -17.08 -14.23 -1.00
CA LEU A 13 -17.29 -14.91 0.28
C LEU A 13 -18.71 -15.47 0.33
N GLU A 14 -18.83 -16.73 0.74
CA GLU A 14 -20.11 -17.35 1.10
C GLU A 14 -20.59 -16.86 2.48
N PRO A 15 -21.88 -17.01 2.82
CA PRO A 15 -22.39 -16.65 4.15
C PRO A 15 -21.61 -17.34 5.28
N GLY A 16 -20.95 -16.53 6.12
CA GLY A 16 -20.15 -17.01 7.25
C GLY A 16 -18.71 -17.42 6.89
N GLU A 17 -18.32 -17.36 5.61
CA GLU A 17 -16.94 -17.59 5.19
C GLU A 17 -16.03 -16.44 5.62
N SER A 18 -14.77 -16.77 5.95
CA SER A 18 -13.70 -15.79 6.19
C SER A 18 -12.48 -16.19 5.37
N LYS A 19 -11.82 -15.21 4.75
CA LYS A 19 -10.59 -15.40 3.98
C LYS A 19 -9.49 -14.48 4.50
N GLU A 20 -8.28 -15.02 4.56
CA GLU A 20 -7.07 -14.23 4.75
C GLU A 20 -6.66 -13.60 3.43
N VAL A 21 -6.32 -12.31 3.45
CA VAL A 21 -5.91 -11.54 2.27
C VAL A 21 -4.54 -10.95 2.57
N GLU A 22 -3.57 -11.21 1.69
CA GLU A 22 -2.19 -10.75 1.84
C GLU A 22 -1.79 -9.80 0.70
N PHE A 23 -1.23 -8.65 1.04
CA PHE A 23 -0.64 -7.71 0.08
C PHE A 23 0.85 -7.54 0.36
N ILE A 24 1.68 -7.82 -0.65
CA ILE A 24 3.13 -7.64 -0.56
C ILE A 24 3.50 -6.25 -1.09
N LEU A 25 4.15 -5.45 -0.24
CA LEU A 25 4.68 -4.14 -0.64
C LEU A 25 6.14 -4.26 -1.07
N THR A 26 6.44 -3.74 -2.27
CA THR A 26 7.79 -3.60 -2.79
C THR A 26 8.21 -2.13 -2.76
N PRO A 27 9.51 -1.81 -2.84
CA PRO A 27 9.98 -0.43 -2.96
C PRO A 27 9.31 0.33 -4.12
N GLN A 28 9.01 -0.35 -5.23
CA GLN A 28 8.33 0.24 -6.38
C GLN A 28 6.91 0.72 -6.04
N HIS A 29 6.22 0.11 -5.07
CA HIS A 29 4.93 0.61 -4.60
C HIS A 29 5.07 1.92 -3.81
N LEU A 30 6.25 2.19 -3.25
CA LEU A 30 6.53 3.40 -2.46
C LEU A 30 7.15 4.52 -3.31
N SER A 31 7.51 4.24 -4.56
CA SER A 31 8.13 5.22 -5.44
C SER A 31 7.14 6.24 -5.99
N PHE A 32 7.67 7.41 -6.32
CA PHE A 32 6.97 8.48 -7.00
C PHE A 32 7.91 9.18 -7.99
N THR A 33 7.35 9.98 -8.89
CA THR A 33 8.14 10.78 -9.84
C THR A 33 8.70 12.01 -9.14
N GLY A 34 10.02 12.07 -9.00
CA GLY A 34 10.73 13.21 -8.42
C GLY A 34 10.69 14.44 -9.32
N ILE A 35 11.21 15.56 -8.80
CA ILE A 35 11.29 16.84 -9.53
C ILE A 35 12.12 16.77 -10.80
N ASP A 36 13.05 15.80 -10.88
CA ASP A 36 13.91 15.53 -12.03
C ASP A 36 13.26 14.54 -13.03
N LEU A 37 11.98 14.23 -12.85
CA LEU A 37 11.18 13.29 -13.65
C LEU A 37 11.66 11.83 -13.58
N LYS A 38 12.41 11.46 -12.54
CA LYS A 38 12.85 10.07 -12.34
C LYS A 38 12.07 9.39 -11.21
N PRO A 39 11.86 8.06 -11.26
CA PRO A 39 11.35 7.31 -10.13
C PRO A 39 12.29 7.42 -8.94
N THR A 40 11.77 7.90 -7.82
CA THR A 40 12.51 8.04 -6.56
C THR A 40 11.68 7.51 -5.39
N ILE A 41 12.37 7.15 -4.30
CA ILE A 41 11.79 6.71 -3.03
C ILE A 41 12.49 7.52 -1.95
N GLU A 42 11.72 8.13 -1.06
CA GLU A 42 12.26 8.88 0.07
C GLU A 42 12.12 8.06 1.36
N SER A 43 13.14 8.13 2.21
CA SER A 43 13.04 7.63 3.56
C SER A 43 12.03 8.46 4.34
N GLY A 44 11.32 7.82 5.26
CA GLY A 44 10.26 8.48 6.01
C GLY A 44 9.20 7.54 6.54
N VAL A 45 8.12 8.14 7.05
CA VAL A 45 6.99 7.42 7.63
C VAL A 45 5.93 7.22 6.55
N PHE A 46 5.54 5.96 6.34
CA PHE A 46 4.46 5.58 5.44
C PHE A 46 3.28 5.05 6.23
N ALA A 47 2.07 5.39 5.78
CA ALA A 47 0.82 4.85 6.31
C ALA A 47 0.15 3.94 5.28
N VAL A 48 0.06 2.64 5.59
CA VAL A 48 -0.68 1.64 4.81
C VAL A 48 -2.12 1.59 5.30
N ARG A 49 -3.07 1.47 4.37
CA ARG A 49 -4.49 1.35 4.68
C ARG A 49 -5.10 0.19 3.88
N VAL A 50 -5.86 -0.66 4.55
CA VAL A 50 -6.64 -1.76 3.95
C VAL A 50 -8.03 -1.72 4.57
N GLY A 51 -9.05 -1.36 3.79
CA GLY A 51 -10.39 -1.11 4.33
C GLY A 51 -10.36 -0.04 5.44
N ASN A 52 -10.84 -0.40 6.63
CA ASN A 52 -10.81 0.41 7.85
C ASN A 52 -9.54 0.25 8.69
N LEU A 53 -8.61 -0.62 8.28
CA LEU A 53 -7.34 -0.84 8.97
C LEU A 53 -6.30 0.17 8.51
N LYS A 54 -5.47 0.64 9.45
CA LYS A 54 -4.32 1.51 9.20
C LYS A 54 -3.11 1.00 9.97
N LYS A 55 -1.95 0.98 9.33
CA LYS A 55 -0.65 0.69 9.96
C LYS A 55 0.41 1.65 9.46
N GLU A 56 1.32 2.05 10.33
CA GLU A 56 2.44 2.92 10.00
C GLU A 56 3.76 2.14 10.09
N PHE A 57 4.70 2.47 9.21
CA PHE A 57 6.07 1.94 9.24
C PHE A 57 7.06 3.00 8.77
N THR A 58 8.33 2.83 9.13
CA THR A 58 9.42 3.71 8.72
C THR A 58 10.28 3.01 7.67
N LEU A 59 10.42 3.64 6.52
CA LEU A 59 11.43 3.29 5.52
C LEU A 59 12.69 4.08 5.85
N LYS A 60 13.78 3.37 6.14
CA LYS A 60 15.09 3.97 6.45
C LYS A 60 15.89 4.19 5.18
#